data_AF-A0A7J6THR4-F1
#
_entry.id   AF-A0A7J6THR4-F1
#
_cell.length_a   1.000
_cell.length_b   1.000
_cell.length_c   1.000
_cell.angle_alpha   90.00
_cell.angle_beta   90.00
_cell.angle_gamma   90.00
#
_symmetry.space_group_name_H-M   'P 1'
#
loop_
_entity.id
_entity.type
_entity.pdbx_description
1 polymer ?
#
loop_
_entity_poly.entity_id
_entity_poly.type
_entity_poly.pdbx_seq_one_letter_code
_entity_poly.pdbx_strand_id
1 'polypeptide(L)'
;MTRVATVVAHELAHQWFGNLVTMQWWDELWLNEGFATFMQYLCTDALRPELGVWNMYISDTLEGALSVDGLRSSHPIVVHLDSAEEAEQVLDYISYRKGSAVVRLLWSFVGGKKFREALQLYMRKHQYGNATTDDLWEAVEDVSGLPVKEMM
;
A
#
# COMPACT_ATOMS: atom_id res chain seq x y z
N MET A 1 9.49 -18.65 -11.59
CA MET A 1 8.72 -18.94 -10.35
C MET A 1 8.44 -17.68 -9.53
N THR A 2 9.37 -16.73 -9.43
CA THR A 2 9.19 -15.48 -8.66
C THR A 2 7.92 -14.70 -9.01
N ARG A 3 7.64 -14.47 -10.30
CA ARG A 3 6.41 -13.78 -10.75
C ARG A 3 5.12 -14.45 -10.28
N VAL A 4 5.05 -15.78 -10.31
CA VAL A 4 3.87 -16.51 -9.82
C VAL A 4 3.73 -16.32 -8.31
N ALA A 5 4.82 -16.43 -7.57
CA ALA A 5 4.80 -16.25 -6.12
C ALA A 5 4.36 -14.82 -5.72
N THR A 6 4.91 -13.79 -6.36
CA THR A 6 4.57 -12.40 -6.05
C THR A 6 3.13 -12.07 -6.43
N VAL A 7 2.64 -12.52 -7.60
CA VAL A 7 1.25 -12.29 -8.01
C VAL A 7 0.28 -13.01 -7.06
N VAL A 8 0.53 -14.28 -6.72
CA VAL A 8 -0.33 -14.99 -5.77
C VAL A 8 -0.33 -14.31 -4.39
N ALA A 9 0.82 -13.83 -3.91
CA ALA A 9 0.90 -13.08 -2.66
C ALA A 9 0.15 -11.74 -2.72
N HIS A 10 0.15 -11.07 -3.87
CA HIS A 10 -0.61 -9.85 -4.13
C HIS A 10 -2.11 -10.09 -3.99
N GLU A 11 -2.65 -11.05 -4.75
CA GLU A 11 -4.08 -11.37 -4.74
C GLU A 11 -4.56 -11.91 -3.38
N LEU A 12 -3.68 -12.60 -2.64
CA LEU A 12 -3.96 -13.02 -1.27
C LEU A 12 -3.99 -11.86 -0.29
N ALA A 13 -3.17 -10.82 -0.49
CA ALA A 13 -3.23 -9.61 0.34
C ALA A 13 -4.58 -8.90 0.19
N HIS A 14 -5.17 -8.94 -1.01
CA HIS A 14 -6.50 -8.35 -1.26
C HIS A 14 -7.63 -8.97 -0.44
N GLN A 15 -7.48 -10.20 0.04
CA GLN A 15 -8.47 -10.82 0.93
C GLN A 15 -8.66 -10.01 2.23
N TRP A 16 -7.67 -9.21 2.63
CA TRP A 16 -7.77 -8.23 3.71
C TRP A 16 -7.88 -6.79 3.19
N PHE A 17 -6.95 -6.36 2.32
CA PHE A 17 -6.89 -5.00 1.78
C PHE A 17 -7.63 -4.88 0.45
N GLY A 18 -8.87 -4.41 0.49
CA GLY A 18 -9.75 -4.27 -0.66
C GLY A 18 -11.02 -5.11 -0.56
N ASN A 19 -10.93 -6.34 -0.01
CA ASN A 19 -12.11 -7.18 0.19
C ASN A 19 -12.71 -7.04 1.60
N LEU A 20 -11.92 -7.27 2.66
CA LEU A 20 -12.43 -7.16 4.04
C LEU A 20 -12.63 -5.70 4.46
N VAL A 21 -11.69 -4.83 4.08
CA VAL A 21 -11.79 -3.39 4.22
C VAL A 21 -11.54 -2.78 2.84
N THR A 22 -12.53 -2.09 2.29
CA THR A 22 -12.44 -1.47 0.96
C THR A 22 -12.20 0.02 1.11
N MET A 23 -11.47 0.65 0.17
CA MET A 23 -11.43 2.12 0.13
C MET A 23 -12.84 2.73 0.06
N GLN A 24 -13.02 3.93 0.62
CA GLN A 24 -14.33 4.62 0.58
C GLN A 24 -14.68 5.15 -0.81
N TRP A 25 -13.69 5.61 -1.57
CA TRP A 25 -13.84 6.07 -2.95
C TRP A 25 -12.56 5.81 -3.75
N TRP A 26 -12.63 5.92 -5.09
CA TRP A 26 -11.55 5.54 -6.00
C TRP A 26 -10.30 6.42 -5.90
N ASP A 27 -10.40 7.60 -5.32
CA ASP A 27 -9.27 8.47 -4.97
C ASP A 27 -8.33 7.82 -3.93
N GLU A 28 -8.82 6.83 -3.20
CA GLU A 28 -8.14 6.08 -2.15
C GLU A 28 -7.66 4.69 -2.63
N LEU A 29 -7.63 4.44 -3.94
CA LEU A 29 -7.29 3.15 -4.56
C LEU A 29 -5.97 2.54 -4.05
N TRP A 30 -5.00 3.37 -3.71
CA TRP A 30 -3.70 2.93 -3.20
C TRP A 30 -3.80 2.13 -1.88
N LEU A 31 -4.86 2.32 -1.07
CA LEU A 31 -5.12 1.52 0.13
C LEU A 31 -5.30 0.04 -0.19
N ASN A 32 -5.75 -0.26 -1.41
CA ASN A 32 -5.82 -1.63 -1.92
C ASN A 32 -4.49 -1.98 -2.61
N GLU A 33 -4.18 -1.28 -3.71
CA GLU A 33 -3.14 -1.70 -4.66
C GLU A 33 -1.72 -1.46 -4.15
N GLY A 34 -1.48 -0.33 -3.49
CA GLY A 34 -0.19 -0.01 -2.88
C GLY A 34 0.14 -0.94 -1.73
N PHE A 35 -0.85 -1.26 -0.89
CA PHE A 35 -0.72 -2.23 0.19
C PHE A 35 -0.49 -3.65 -0.32
N ALA A 36 -1.30 -4.12 -1.28
CA ALA A 36 -1.11 -5.44 -1.87
C ALA A 36 0.27 -5.56 -2.53
N THR A 37 0.72 -4.49 -3.22
CA THR A 37 2.06 -4.40 -3.80
C THR A 37 3.15 -4.45 -2.72
N PHE A 38 3.01 -3.81 -1.56
CA PHE A 38 3.98 -3.97 -0.48
C PHE A 38 3.98 -5.39 0.10
N MET A 39 2.79 -5.93 0.37
CA MET A 39 2.61 -7.26 0.98
C MET A 39 3.13 -8.39 0.11
N GLN A 40 3.04 -8.30 -1.23
CA GLN A 40 3.62 -9.33 -2.11
C GLN A 40 5.12 -9.50 -1.89
N TYR A 41 5.88 -8.40 -1.71
CA TYR A 41 7.32 -8.48 -1.49
C TYR A 41 7.63 -8.96 -0.08
N LEU A 42 6.97 -8.37 0.93
CA LEU A 42 7.17 -8.74 2.33
C LEU A 42 6.86 -10.23 2.59
N CYS A 43 5.72 -10.73 2.10
CA CYS A 43 5.31 -12.12 2.29
C CYS A 43 6.16 -13.09 1.45
N THR A 44 6.50 -12.74 0.21
CA THR A 44 7.35 -13.60 -0.63
C THR A 44 8.74 -13.73 -0.05
N ASP A 45 9.34 -12.65 0.44
CA ASP A 45 10.64 -12.68 1.11
C ASP A 45 10.61 -13.52 2.39
N ALA A 46 9.57 -13.38 3.20
CA ALA A 46 9.42 -14.16 4.43
C ALA A 46 9.26 -15.67 4.17
N LEU A 47 8.59 -16.06 3.08
CA LEU A 47 8.35 -17.47 2.74
C LEU A 47 9.47 -18.10 1.90
N ARG A 48 10.11 -17.30 1.03
CA ARG A 48 11.07 -17.72 0.00
C ARG A 48 12.22 -16.70 -0.12
N PRO A 49 13.02 -16.49 0.94
CA PRO A 49 14.06 -15.45 0.99
C PRO A 49 15.14 -15.62 -0.10
N GLU A 50 15.38 -16.85 -0.57
CA GLU A 50 16.34 -17.14 -1.63
C GLU A 50 15.97 -16.54 -2.99
N LEU A 51 14.72 -16.08 -3.17
CA LEU A 51 14.29 -15.38 -4.37
C LEU A 51 14.82 -13.94 -4.43
N GLY A 52 15.29 -13.37 -3.31
CA GLY A 52 15.90 -12.03 -3.28
C GLY A 52 14.97 -10.92 -3.77
N VAL A 53 13.66 -11.02 -3.49
CA VAL A 53 12.63 -10.16 -4.10
C VAL A 53 12.76 -8.67 -3.75
N TRP A 54 13.44 -8.33 -2.66
CA TRP A 54 13.74 -6.93 -2.34
C TRP A 54 14.74 -6.28 -3.29
N ASN A 55 15.62 -7.04 -3.95
CA ASN A 55 16.46 -6.49 -5.02
C ASN A 55 15.60 -6.13 -6.22
N MET A 56 14.62 -6.98 -6.56
CA MET A 56 13.64 -6.71 -7.61
C MET A 56 12.72 -5.55 -7.25
N TYR A 57 12.39 -5.35 -5.98
CA TYR A 57 11.60 -4.19 -5.54
C TYR A 57 12.25 -2.86 -5.96
N ILE A 58 13.59 -2.77 -5.88
CA ILE A 58 14.30 -1.54 -6.23
C ILE A 58 14.14 -1.23 -7.73
N SER A 59 14.41 -2.19 -8.61
CA SER A 59 14.31 -1.99 -10.07
C SER A 59 12.86 -1.93 -10.56
N ASP A 60 12.00 -2.82 -10.06
CA ASP A 60 10.69 -3.06 -10.64
C ASP A 60 9.60 -2.21 -10.00
N THR A 61 9.84 -1.64 -8.81
CA THR A 61 8.85 -0.82 -8.09
C THR A 61 9.38 0.57 -7.82
N LEU A 62 10.45 0.70 -7.04
CA LEU A 62 10.92 1.99 -6.52
C LEU A 62 11.44 2.92 -7.63
N GLU A 63 12.30 2.43 -8.52
CA GLU A 63 12.86 3.21 -9.63
C GLU A 63 11.74 3.74 -10.54
N GLY A 64 10.80 2.88 -10.92
CA GLY A 64 9.66 3.27 -11.75
C GLY A 64 8.76 4.31 -11.08
N ALA A 65 8.50 4.16 -9.78
CA ALA A 65 7.74 5.15 -9.01
C ALA A 65 8.43 6.52 -9.02
N LEU A 66 9.73 6.57 -8.69
CA LEU A 66 10.50 7.82 -8.67
C LEU A 66 10.60 8.46 -10.05
N SER A 67 10.74 7.65 -11.12
CA SER A 67 10.82 8.16 -12.48
C SER A 67 9.51 8.82 -12.93
N VAL A 68 8.35 8.21 -12.64
CA VAL A 68 7.05 8.77 -13.01
C VAL A 68 6.74 9.98 -12.13
N ASP A 69 7.00 9.88 -10.83
CA ASP A 69 6.72 10.94 -9.86
C ASP A 69 7.60 12.18 -10.04
N GLY A 70 8.76 12.04 -10.71
CA GLY A 70 9.61 13.15 -11.11
C GLY A 70 9.07 13.98 -12.28
N LEU A 71 8.00 13.55 -12.94
CA LEU A 71 7.41 14.24 -14.08
C LEU A 71 6.37 15.28 -13.64
N ARG A 72 6.29 16.39 -14.36
CA ARG A 72 5.24 17.42 -14.15
C ARG A 72 3.82 16.90 -14.40
N SER A 73 3.69 15.82 -15.16
CA SER A 73 2.42 15.15 -15.46
C SER A 73 2.05 14.07 -14.45
N SER A 74 2.84 13.88 -13.39
CA SER A 74 2.46 13.00 -12.28
C SER A 74 1.26 13.57 -11.50
N HIS A 75 0.76 12.80 -10.55
CA HIS A 75 -0.29 13.19 -9.62
C HIS A 75 0.02 12.74 -8.17
N PRO A 76 -0.66 13.32 -7.17
CA PRO A 76 -0.61 12.84 -5.79
C PRO A 76 -1.19 11.41 -5.67
N ILE A 77 -0.80 10.67 -4.63
CA ILE A 77 -1.34 9.31 -4.38
C ILE A 77 -2.86 9.35 -4.19
N VAL A 78 -3.35 10.29 -3.37
CA VAL A 78 -4.78 10.58 -3.25
C VAL A 78 -5.11 11.73 -4.17
N VAL A 79 -5.84 11.45 -5.24
CA VAL A 79 -6.23 12.43 -6.27
C VAL A 79 -7.74 12.44 -6.41
N HIS A 80 -8.33 13.64 -6.44
CA HIS A 80 -9.78 13.78 -6.57
C HIS A 80 -10.27 13.22 -7.90
N LEU A 81 -11.31 12.38 -7.85
CA LEU A 81 -11.97 11.78 -9.01
C LEU A 81 -13.48 12.07 -8.96
N ASP A 82 -14.01 12.62 -10.04
CA ASP A 82 -15.41 13.03 -10.15
C ASP A 82 -16.34 11.83 -10.44
N SER A 83 -15.79 10.73 -10.98
CA SER A 83 -16.56 9.55 -11.37
C SER A 83 -15.74 8.26 -11.24
N ALA A 84 -16.45 7.13 -11.22
CA ALA A 84 -15.80 5.81 -11.15
C ALA A 84 -15.07 5.46 -12.46
N GLU A 85 -15.51 6.00 -13.60
CA GLU A 85 -14.85 5.83 -14.90
C GLU A 85 -13.44 6.43 -14.91
N GLU A 86 -13.19 7.46 -14.09
CA GLU A 86 -11.86 8.08 -13.94
C GLU A 86 -10.90 7.21 -13.11
N ALA A 87 -11.40 6.19 -12.40
CA ALA A 87 -10.55 5.26 -11.65
C ALA A 87 -9.51 4.56 -12.53
N GLU A 88 -9.81 4.35 -13.82
CA GLU A 88 -8.86 3.79 -14.79
C GLU A 88 -7.60 4.65 -14.94
N GLN A 89 -7.69 5.96 -14.69
CA GLN A 89 -6.56 6.88 -14.81
C GLN A 89 -5.58 6.72 -13.65
N VAL A 90 -6.03 6.24 -12.49
CA VAL A 90 -5.22 6.06 -11.29
C VAL A 90 -4.82 4.60 -11.05
N LEU A 91 -5.24 3.67 -11.92
CA LEU A 91 -4.71 2.30 -11.98
C LEU A 91 -3.31 2.29 -12.61
N ASP A 92 -2.35 2.93 -11.95
CA ASP A 92 -1.10 3.36 -12.56
C ASP A 92 0.15 3.10 -11.68
N TYR A 93 1.30 3.67 -12.04
CA TYR A 93 2.53 3.49 -11.28
C TYR A 93 2.48 4.19 -9.92
N ILE A 94 1.72 5.28 -9.79
CA ILE A 94 1.61 6.02 -8.53
C ILE A 94 0.82 5.22 -7.50
N SER A 95 -0.39 4.76 -7.82
CA SER A 95 -1.23 4.01 -6.85
C SER A 95 -0.58 2.71 -6.38
N TYR A 96 0.07 1.98 -7.30
CA TYR A 96 0.72 0.72 -6.99
C TYR A 96 2.10 0.92 -6.37
N ARG A 97 3.01 1.55 -7.11
CA ARG A 97 4.45 1.52 -6.78
C ARG A 97 4.83 2.61 -5.78
N LYS A 98 4.37 3.85 -6.00
CA LYS A 98 4.60 4.94 -5.03
C LYS A 98 3.82 4.67 -3.74
N GLY A 99 2.57 4.22 -3.84
CA GLY A 99 1.78 3.73 -2.72
C GLY A 99 2.55 2.67 -1.90
N SER A 100 3.05 1.62 -2.55
CA SER A 100 3.89 0.61 -1.89
C SER A 100 5.14 1.18 -1.21
N ALA A 101 5.80 2.16 -1.83
CA ALA A 101 6.98 2.81 -1.26
C ALA A 101 6.65 3.60 0.01
N VAL A 102 5.50 4.28 0.05
CA VAL A 102 5.00 4.95 1.26
C VAL A 102 4.67 3.96 2.35
N VAL A 103 4.01 2.83 2.04
CA VAL A 103 3.75 1.76 3.02
C VAL A 103 5.05 1.20 3.58
N ARG A 104 6.06 0.96 2.72
CA ARG A 104 7.38 0.48 3.13
C ARG A 104 8.09 1.50 4.03
N LEU A 105 8.01 2.79 3.69
CA LEU A 105 8.55 3.88 4.51
C LEU A 105 7.90 3.85 5.90
N LEU A 106 6.57 3.79 5.96
CA LEU A 106 5.84 3.74 7.23
C LEU A 106 6.23 2.52 8.07
N TRP A 107 6.25 1.34 7.45
CA TRP A 107 6.65 0.09 8.10
C TRP A 107 8.06 0.18 8.69
N SER A 108 8.99 0.80 7.96
CA SER A 108 10.36 1.02 8.43
C SER A 108 10.44 2.07 9.54
N PHE A 109 9.63 3.12 9.47
CA PHE A 109 9.63 4.22 10.42
C PHE A 109 9.05 3.82 11.78
N VAL A 110 7.88 3.16 11.79
CA VAL A 110 7.21 2.77 13.04
C VAL A 110 7.70 1.41 13.58
N GLY A 111 8.33 0.62 12.72
CA GLY A 111 8.82 -0.73 13.02
C GLY A 111 7.74 -1.81 12.84
N GLY A 112 8.17 -2.98 12.32
CA GLY A 112 7.24 -4.02 11.88
C GLY A 112 6.29 -4.60 12.93
N LYS A 113 6.66 -4.56 14.22
CA LYS A 113 5.76 -5.00 15.31
C LYS A 113 4.58 -4.04 15.48
N LYS A 114 4.86 -2.75 15.69
CA LYS A 114 3.84 -1.71 15.85
C LYS A 114 3.01 -1.55 14.59
N PHE A 115 3.64 -1.63 13.41
CA PHE A 115 2.93 -1.62 12.13
C PHE A 115 1.89 -2.74 12.05
N ARG A 116 2.26 -3.98 12.40
CA ARG A 116 1.32 -5.11 12.41
C ARG A 116 0.17 -4.90 13.40
N GLU A 117 0.46 -4.41 14.60
CA GLU A 117 -0.56 -4.10 15.62
C GLU A 117 -1.53 -3.01 15.13
N ALA A 118 -1.03 -1.98 14.45
CA ALA A 118 -1.83 -0.94 13.82
C ALA A 118 -2.73 -1.47 12.71
N LEU A 119 -2.22 -2.33 11.83
CA LEU A 119 -3.04 -2.95 10.79
C LEU A 119 -4.14 -3.84 11.39
N GLN A 120 -3.86 -4.54 12.49
CA GLN A 120 -4.90 -5.30 13.20
C GLN A 120 -5.96 -4.39 13.81
N LEU A 121 -5.58 -3.22 14.34
CA LEU A 121 -6.52 -2.22 14.84
C LEU A 121 -7.40 -1.67 13.71
N TYR A 122 -6.79 -1.21 12.62
CA TYR A 122 -7.46 -0.75 11.41
C TYR A 122 -8.46 -1.79 10.88
N MET A 123 -8.01 -3.03 10.69
CA MET A 123 -8.87 -4.12 10.20
C MET A 123 -10.05 -4.39 11.13
N ARG A 124 -9.85 -4.41 12.46
CA ARG A 124 -10.95 -4.62 13.41
C ARG A 124 -11.99 -3.50 13.38
N LYS A 125 -11.55 -2.25 13.18
CA LYS A 125 -12.41 -1.05 13.18
C LYS A 125 -13.24 -0.96 11.90
N HIS A 126 -12.70 -1.39 10.76
CA HIS A 126 -13.32 -1.17 9.44
C HIS A 126 -13.76 -2.44 8.70
N GLN A 127 -13.57 -3.64 9.28
CA GLN A 127 -13.98 -4.91 8.64
C GLN A 127 -15.44 -4.89 8.18
N TYR A 128 -15.68 -5.46 6.99
CA TYR A 128 -16.97 -5.50 6.30
C TYR A 128 -17.51 -4.12 5.91
N GLY A 129 -16.63 -3.14 5.77
CA GLY A 129 -16.97 -1.77 5.42
C GLY A 129 -15.84 -1.05 4.70
N ASN A 130 -15.87 0.28 4.81
CA ASN A 130 -14.97 1.16 4.09
C ASN A 130 -14.05 1.95 5.02
N ALA A 131 -12.95 2.43 4.46
CA ALA A 131 -11.98 3.28 5.14
C ALA A 131 -11.30 4.28 4.19
N THR A 132 -10.67 5.27 4.78
CA THR A 132 -9.88 6.33 4.13
C THR A 132 -8.40 6.23 4.52
N THR A 133 -7.56 7.00 3.84
CA THR A 133 -6.14 7.16 4.20
C THR A 133 -5.99 7.68 5.64
N ASP A 134 -6.86 8.60 6.03
CA ASP A 134 -6.87 9.18 7.37
C ASP A 134 -7.14 8.13 8.46
N ASP A 135 -8.04 7.16 8.19
CA ASP A 135 -8.32 6.07 9.13
C ASP A 135 -7.10 5.16 9.36
N LEU A 136 -6.31 4.92 8.32
CA LEU A 136 -5.07 4.17 8.42
C LEU A 136 -4.02 4.94 9.22
N TRP A 137 -3.84 6.24 8.94
CA TRP A 137 -2.91 7.09 9.67
C TRP A 137 -3.24 7.17 11.15
N GLU A 138 -4.52 7.36 11.49
CA GLU A 138 -5.01 7.37 12.87
C GLU A 138 -4.68 6.04 13.57
N ALA A 139 -4.96 4.90 12.94
CA ALA A 139 -4.68 3.59 13.53
C ALA A 139 -3.17 3.36 13.79
N VAL A 140 -2.30 3.87 12.92
CA VAL A 140 -0.84 3.75 13.10
C VAL A 140 -0.34 4.73 14.14
N GLU A 141 -0.86 5.95 14.18
CA GLU A 141 -0.55 6.95 15.20
C GLU A 141 -0.93 6.46 16.60
N ASP A 142 -2.15 5.94 16.77
CA ASP A 142 -2.67 5.39 18.03
C ASP A 142 -1.78 4.29 18.62
N VAL A 143 -1.30 3.38 17.78
CA VAL A 143 -0.47 2.24 18.21
C VAL A 143 1.00 2.63 18.37
N SER A 144 1.51 3.51 17.49
CA SER A 144 2.93 3.84 17.47
C SER A 144 3.30 4.94 18.46
N GLY A 145 2.38 5.86 18.77
CA GLY A 145 2.63 7.09 19.51
C GLY A 145 3.51 8.10 18.76
N LEU A 146 3.68 7.93 17.44
CA LEU A 146 4.45 8.82 16.56
C LEU A 146 3.49 9.69 15.74
N PRO A 147 3.88 10.92 15.34
CA PRO A 147 3.03 11.84 14.58
C PRO A 147 2.94 11.41 13.10
N VAL A 148 2.24 10.31 12.84
CA VAL A 148 2.13 9.71 11.51
C VAL A 148 1.26 10.56 10.60
N LYS A 149 0.15 11.10 11.11
CA LYS A 149 -0.77 11.91 10.30
C LYS A 149 -0.17 13.26 9.89
N GLU A 150 0.72 13.82 10.69
CA GLU A 150 1.46 15.03 10.32
C GLU A 150 2.54 14.75 9.27
N MET A 151 3.13 13.56 9.30
CA MET A 151 4.23 13.16 8.43
C MET A 151 3.77 12.69 7.04
N MET A 152 2.61 12.03 6.96
CA MET A 152 2.08 11.37 5.76
C MET A 152 1.00 12.20 5.08
#